data_AF-A0A383E553-F1
#
_entry.id   AF-A0A383E553-F1
#
_cell.length_a   1.000
_cell.length_b   1.000
_cell.length_c   1.000
_cell.angle_alpha   90.00
_cell.angle_beta   90.00
_cell.angle_gamma   90.00
#
_symmetry.space_group_name_H-M   'P 1'
#
loop_
_entity.id
_entity.type
_entity.pdbx_description
1 polymer ?
#
loop_
_entity_poly.entity_id
_entity_poly.type
_entity_poly.pdbx_seq_one_letter_code
_entity_poly.pdbx_strand_id
1 'polypeptide(L)'
;TTVNPMGYDKDSVEKFGLDENFIQKQESIRKSYTKMGMTASFSCIPYEIYDLPREDTQVSFAESNAAIYANSIGHLKTNKESAFSALASAITGKSPYSDLRKDSSPTMSVAMKISEPNELTFGLLGYFAGKIADKSVAISGVKNLDKRCNKSLCASLGTSGTCGKFVLDDNSNASERVDFDEKEMQKVYDELNTTDSGDLVTLGSPQLGLEEMTDLAAMLKGRSFKKRCLIF
;
A
#
# COMPACT_ATOMS: atom_id res chain seq x y z
N THR A 1 1.65 9.23 16.59
CA THR A 1 0.66 8.35 15.94
C THR A 1 -0.16 9.17 14.97
N THR A 2 -0.23 8.73 13.71
CA THR A 2 -1.07 9.33 12.66
C THR A 2 -2.28 8.45 12.38
N VAL A 3 -3.36 9.02 11.85
CA VAL A 3 -4.60 8.28 11.56
C VAL A 3 -5.23 8.68 10.22
N ASN A 4 -5.79 7.68 9.54
CA ASN A 4 -6.61 7.86 8.34
C ASN A 4 -7.97 7.12 8.45
N PRO A 5 -8.90 7.58 9.30
CA PRO A 5 -10.20 6.93 9.45
C PRO A 5 -11.27 7.48 8.50
N MET A 6 -10.98 8.55 7.75
CA MET A 6 -12.00 9.30 7.02
C MET A 6 -12.43 8.56 5.75
N GLY A 7 -13.75 8.37 5.63
CA GLY A 7 -14.36 7.75 4.45
C GLY A 7 -14.87 8.74 3.39
N TYR A 8 -14.56 10.03 3.51
CA TYR A 8 -14.97 11.08 2.55
C TYR A 8 -14.07 12.31 2.67
N ASP A 9 -14.05 13.13 1.61
CA ASP A 9 -13.45 14.45 1.64
C ASP A 9 -14.42 15.45 2.27
N LYS A 10 -14.00 16.03 3.40
CA LYS A 10 -14.79 16.99 4.17
C LYS A 10 -15.04 18.28 3.42
N ASP A 11 -14.10 18.72 2.60
CA ASP A 11 -14.17 20.01 1.91
C ASP A 11 -15.07 19.93 0.67
N SER A 12 -15.54 18.74 0.32
CA SER A 12 -16.40 18.50 -0.84
C SER A 12 -17.58 17.57 -0.58
N VAL A 13 -17.91 17.30 0.68
CA VAL A 13 -18.97 16.35 1.09
C VAL A 13 -20.33 16.61 0.43
N GLU A 14 -20.68 17.89 0.27
CA GLU A 14 -21.93 18.35 -0.33
C GLU A 14 -22.07 17.97 -1.81
N LYS A 15 -20.97 17.60 -2.49
CA LYS A 15 -20.97 17.15 -3.90
C LYS A 15 -21.39 15.68 -4.07
N PHE A 16 -21.40 14.89 -3.00
CA PHE A 16 -21.53 13.43 -3.09
C PHE A 16 -22.85 12.87 -2.56
N GLY A 17 -23.73 13.72 -2.01
CA GLY A 17 -25.04 13.29 -1.52
C GLY A 17 -24.97 12.17 -0.48
N LEU A 18 -23.97 12.21 0.40
CA LEU A 18 -23.73 11.17 1.41
C LEU A 18 -24.80 11.21 2.51
N ASP A 19 -25.12 10.03 3.05
CA ASP A 19 -26.04 9.89 4.20
C ASP A 19 -25.56 10.73 5.40
N GLU A 20 -26.46 11.52 5.98
CA GLU A 20 -26.12 12.40 7.12
C GLU A 20 -25.60 11.59 8.31
N ASN A 21 -26.15 10.41 8.54
CA ASN A 21 -25.73 9.54 9.64
C ASN A 21 -24.33 8.94 9.39
N PHE A 22 -23.94 8.66 8.13
CA PHE A 22 -22.55 8.34 7.78
C PHE A 22 -21.61 9.50 8.11
N ILE A 23 -21.94 10.73 7.68
CA ILE A 23 -21.14 11.93 7.94
C ILE A 23 -20.96 12.16 9.45
N GLN A 24 -22.05 12.08 10.21
CA GLN A 24 -22.04 12.26 11.67
C GLN A 24 -21.17 11.23 12.38
N LYS A 25 -21.25 9.95 11.96
CA LYS A 25 -20.42 8.87 12.53
C LYS A 25 -18.94 9.07 12.23
N GLN A 26 -18.60 9.44 11.00
CA GLN A 26 -17.21 9.72 10.60
C GLN A 26 -16.63 10.92 11.37
N GLU A 27 -17.39 12.01 11.53
CA GLU A 27 -16.96 13.14 12.36
C GLU A 27 -16.81 12.77 13.85
N SER A 28 -17.67 11.89 14.36
CA SER A 28 -17.53 11.36 15.73
C SER A 28 -16.23 10.58 15.91
N ILE A 29 -15.87 9.72 14.94
CA ILE A 29 -14.61 8.98 14.93
C ILE A 29 -13.43 9.96 14.88
N ARG A 30 -13.46 10.94 13.97
CA ARG A 30 -12.43 11.97 13.84
C ARG A 30 -12.21 12.74 15.13
N LYS A 31 -13.28 13.25 15.75
CA LYS A 31 -13.22 13.97 17.04
C LYS A 31 -12.65 13.10 18.15
N SER A 32 -12.99 11.81 18.17
CA SER A 32 -12.45 10.86 19.15
C SER A 32 -10.93 10.71 19.01
N TYR A 33 -10.44 10.55 17.78
CA TYR A 33 -9.00 10.49 17.51
C TYR A 33 -8.27 11.79 17.88
N THR A 34 -8.84 12.95 17.55
CA THR A 34 -8.27 14.24 17.95
C THR A 34 -8.22 14.40 19.47
N LYS A 35 -9.27 13.96 20.18
CA LYS A 35 -9.31 13.99 21.66
C LYS A 35 -8.25 13.08 22.30
N MET A 36 -7.86 11.99 21.63
CA MET A 36 -6.75 11.13 22.03
C MET A 36 -5.36 11.71 21.69
N GLY A 37 -5.28 12.90 21.08
CA GLY A 37 -4.01 13.54 20.72
C GLY A 37 -3.37 12.97 19.44
N MET A 38 -4.14 12.26 18.62
CA MET A 38 -3.61 11.69 17.37
C MET A 38 -3.56 12.74 16.24
N THR A 39 -2.52 12.65 15.40
CA THR A 39 -2.36 13.52 14.23
C THR A 39 -3.24 12.99 13.09
N ALA A 40 -4.24 13.77 12.71
CA ALA A 40 -5.15 13.44 11.63
C ALA A 40 -4.49 13.66 10.27
N SER A 41 -3.79 12.64 9.75
CA SER A 41 -3.13 12.71 8.44
C SER A 41 -4.10 12.48 7.28
N PHE A 42 -5.17 11.71 7.51
CA PHE A 42 -6.13 11.28 6.47
C PHE A 42 -5.47 10.71 5.22
N SER A 43 -4.32 10.05 5.42
CA SER A 43 -3.59 9.44 4.33
C SER A 43 -3.21 7.98 4.58
N CYS A 44 -3.43 7.14 3.55
CA CYS A 44 -3.00 5.74 3.50
C CYS A 44 -1.53 5.59 3.04
N ILE A 45 -0.88 6.70 2.66
CA ILE A 45 0.55 6.77 2.33
C ILE A 45 1.30 7.70 3.31
N PRO A 46 1.15 7.52 4.64
CA PRO A 46 1.71 8.45 5.62
C PRO A 46 3.24 8.55 5.54
N TYR A 47 3.90 7.50 5.03
CA TYR A 47 5.34 7.47 4.79
C TYR A 47 5.81 8.46 3.70
N GLU A 48 4.90 9.04 2.92
CA GLU A 48 5.24 10.12 2.01
C GLU A 48 5.14 11.51 2.65
N ILE A 49 4.47 11.62 3.79
CA ILE A 49 4.13 12.88 4.46
C ILE A 49 4.99 13.08 5.72
N TYR A 50 5.30 11.98 6.42
CA TYR A 50 6.02 11.99 7.68
C TYR A 50 7.26 11.10 7.61
N ASP A 51 8.27 11.47 8.38
CA ASP A 51 9.47 10.66 8.53
C ASP A 51 9.15 9.31 9.18
N LEU A 52 9.79 8.27 8.66
CA LEU A 52 9.76 6.96 9.30
C LEU A 52 10.63 6.98 10.57
N PRO A 53 10.25 6.22 11.61
CA PRO A 53 11.11 5.95 12.75
C PRO A 53 12.44 5.31 12.33
N ARG A 54 13.40 5.27 13.26
CA ARG A 54 14.65 4.52 13.06
C ARG A 54 14.39 3.05 12.76
N GLU A 55 15.28 2.44 12.00
CA GLU A 55 15.28 1.00 11.71
C GLU A 55 15.13 0.14 12.98
N ASP A 56 14.58 -1.06 12.82
CA ASP A 56 14.26 -2.01 13.89
C ASP A 56 13.20 -1.53 14.91
N THR A 57 12.61 -0.35 14.73
CA THR A 57 11.53 0.11 15.61
C THR A 57 10.27 -0.73 15.44
N GLN A 58 9.69 -1.16 16.57
CA GLN A 58 8.40 -1.82 16.61
C GLN A 58 7.29 -0.79 16.40
N VAL A 59 6.53 -0.94 15.32
CA VAL A 59 5.44 -0.04 14.92
C VAL A 59 4.16 -0.84 14.70
N SER A 60 3.03 -0.15 14.50
CA SER A 60 1.73 -0.79 14.30
C SER A 60 0.95 -0.02 13.24
N PHE A 61 0.76 -0.63 12.06
CA PHE A 61 0.11 -0.03 10.90
C PHE A 61 -1.13 -0.84 10.51
N ALA A 62 -2.28 -0.15 10.46
CA ALA A 62 -3.55 -0.73 10.01
C ALA A 62 -3.69 -0.80 8.48
N GLU A 63 -2.99 0.10 7.77
CA GLU A 63 -2.99 0.15 6.32
C GLU A 63 -1.99 -0.86 5.77
N SER A 64 -2.44 -1.76 4.89
CA SER A 64 -1.62 -2.88 4.41
C SER A 64 -0.43 -2.39 3.60
N ASN A 65 -0.64 -1.42 2.72
CA ASN A 65 0.44 -0.79 1.95
C ASN A 65 1.51 -0.18 2.88
N ALA A 66 1.08 0.61 3.87
CA ALA A 66 1.99 1.27 4.81
C ALA A 66 2.72 0.27 5.72
N ALA A 67 2.07 -0.83 6.14
CA ALA A 67 2.71 -1.89 6.92
C ALA A 67 3.81 -2.58 6.12
N ILE A 68 3.55 -2.91 4.85
CA ILE A 68 4.53 -3.56 3.96
C ILE A 68 5.68 -2.60 3.66
N TYR A 69 5.39 -1.32 3.38
CA TYR A 69 6.39 -0.30 3.17
C TYR A 69 7.29 -0.13 4.40
N ALA A 70 6.68 -0.06 5.59
CA ALA A 70 7.40 0.00 6.86
C ALA A 70 8.34 -1.19 7.05
N ASN A 71 7.88 -2.41 6.78
CA ASN A 71 8.68 -3.63 6.94
C ASN A 71 9.80 -3.77 5.89
N SER A 72 9.52 -3.42 4.63
CA SER A 72 10.37 -3.76 3.48
C SER A 72 11.33 -2.65 3.10
N ILE A 73 10.88 -1.40 3.21
CA ILE A 73 11.63 -0.19 2.83
C ILE A 73 12.12 0.54 4.08
N GLY A 74 11.28 0.66 5.09
CA GLY A 74 11.63 1.34 6.35
C GLY A 74 12.45 0.50 7.32
N HIS A 75 12.64 -0.80 7.04
CA HIS A 75 13.25 -1.77 7.95
C HIS A 75 12.67 -1.73 9.38
N LEU A 76 11.38 -1.42 9.49
CA LEU A 76 10.62 -1.41 10.74
C LEU A 76 10.01 -2.79 11.00
N LYS A 77 9.43 -2.96 12.19
CA LYS A 77 8.85 -4.23 12.63
C LYS A 77 7.37 -4.05 12.94
N THR A 78 6.50 -4.52 12.04
CA THR A 78 5.04 -4.54 12.24
C THR A 78 4.39 -5.77 11.64
N ASN A 79 3.23 -6.14 12.16
CA ASN A 79 2.31 -7.00 11.44
C ASN A 79 1.45 -6.19 10.45
N LYS A 80 0.70 -6.86 9.57
CA LYS A 80 -0.49 -6.27 8.92
C LYS A 80 -1.61 -6.20 9.96
N GLU A 81 -1.67 -5.10 10.69
CA GLU A 81 -2.61 -4.94 11.80
C GLU A 81 -4.01 -4.59 11.28
N SER A 82 -5.03 -4.91 12.05
CA SER A 82 -6.37 -4.36 11.82
C SER A 82 -6.44 -2.94 12.37
N ALA A 83 -7.46 -2.16 11.97
CA ALA A 83 -7.73 -0.86 12.58
C ALA A 83 -7.87 -0.96 14.11
N PHE A 84 -8.48 -2.03 14.62
CA PHE A 84 -8.66 -2.24 16.05
C PHE A 84 -7.36 -2.63 16.77
N SER A 85 -6.54 -3.53 16.20
CA SER A 85 -5.28 -3.93 16.83
C SER A 85 -4.22 -2.82 16.77
N ALA A 86 -4.21 -2.02 15.70
CA ALA A 86 -3.38 -0.82 15.62
C ALA A 86 -3.79 0.24 16.66
N LEU A 87 -5.10 0.48 16.83
CA LEU A 87 -5.60 1.38 17.87
C LEU A 87 -5.27 0.86 19.28
N ALA A 88 -5.49 -0.42 19.56
CA ALA A 88 -5.13 -1.02 20.83
C ALA A 88 -3.61 -0.88 21.10
N SER A 89 -2.78 -1.02 20.07
CA SER A 89 -1.33 -0.80 20.16
C SER A 89 -0.99 0.63 20.50
N ALA A 90 -1.66 1.60 19.87
CA ALA A 90 -1.46 3.02 20.15
C ALA A 90 -1.84 3.41 21.59
N ILE A 91 -2.89 2.77 22.15
CA ILE A 91 -3.36 3.04 23.51
C ILE A 91 -2.47 2.36 24.56
N THR A 92 -2.09 1.10 24.32
CA THR A 92 -1.40 0.28 25.32
C THR A 92 0.13 0.37 25.25
N GLY A 93 0.68 0.87 24.14
CA GLY A 93 2.10 0.79 23.84
C GLY A 93 2.60 -0.63 23.58
N LYS A 94 1.70 -1.59 23.33
CA LYS A 94 2.00 -3.03 23.14
C LYS A 94 1.26 -3.56 21.93
N SER A 95 1.91 -4.39 21.13
CA SER A 95 1.28 -5.10 20.01
C SER A 95 1.37 -6.61 20.22
N PRO A 96 0.44 -7.41 19.66
CA PRO A 96 0.59 -8.85 19.63
C PRO A 96 1.91 -9.26 18.99
N TYR A 97 2.54 -10.29 19.57
CA TYR A 97 3.75 -10.86 19.02
C TYR A 97 3.44 -11.62 17.72
N SER A 98 4.23 -11.40 16.66
CA SER A 98 4.06 -12.04 15.36
C SER A 98 5.40 -12.35 14.72
N ASP A 99 5.40 -13.23 13.72
CA ASP A 99 6.64 -13.60 13.01
C ASP A 99 7.21 -12.43 12.20
N LEU A 100 6.37 -11.53 11.67
CA LEU A 100 6.83 -10.32 10.97
C LEU A 100 7.49 -9.29 11.91
N ARG A 101 7.24 -9.40 13.22
CA ARG A 101 7.95 -8.60 14.23
C ARG A 101 9.30 -9.21 14.61
N LYS A 102 9.63 -10.40 14.10
CA LYS A 102 10.93 -11.07 14.20
C LYS A 102 11.69 -10.90 12.88
N ASP A 103 12.99 -11.14 12.94
CA ASP A 103 13.81 -11.27 11.74
C ASP A 103 13.72 -12.71 11.23
N SER A 104 12.66 -13.01 10.45
CA SER A 104 12.52 -14.28 9.75
C SER A 104 12.92 -14.14 8.28
N SER A 105 13.77 -15.03 7.79
CA SER A 105 14.11 -15.12 6.37
C SER A 105 12.92 -15.65 5.56
N PRO A 106 12.66 -15.12 4.35
CA PRO A 106 11.65 -15.66 3.46
C PRO A 106 11.93 -17.11 3.07
N THR A 107 10.88 -17.94 3.04
CA THR A 107 10.94 -19.31 2.52
C THR A 107 10.68 -19.39 1.01
N MET A 108 10.13 -18.31 0.43
CA MET A 108 9.83 -18.17 -0.99
C MET A 108 10.62 -17.02 -1.61
N SER A 109 11.08 -17.22 -2.84
CA SER A 109 11.72 -16.22 -3.68
C SER A 109 11.01 -16.08 -5.02
N VAL A 110 10.81 -14.84 -5.45
CA VAL A 110 10.37 -14.48 -6.80
C VAL A 110 11.54 -13.89 -7.57
N ALA A 111 11.82 -14.40 -8.76
CA ALA A 111 12.86 -13.87 -9.63
C ALA A 111 12.23 -13.06 -10.76
N MET A 112 12.42 -11.74 -10.72
CA MET A 112 11.93 -10.84 -11.73
C MET A 112 12.78 -10.95 -13.01
N LYS A 113 12.12 -11.28 -14.12
CA LYS A 113 12.73 -11.48 -15.45
C LYS A 113 12.15 -10.53 -16.48
N ILE A 114 11.97 -9.26 -16.09
CA ILE A 114 11.48 -8.18 -16.96
C ILE A 114 12.62 -7.18 -17.18
N SER A 115 12.90 -6.82 -18.43
CA SER A 115 14.04 -5.97 -18.78
C SER A 115 13.82 -4.49 -18.48
N GLU A 116 12.62 -3.98 -18.77
CA GLU A 116 12.28 -2.56 -18.68
C GLU A 116 11.04 -2.37 -17.79
N PRO A 117 11.18 -2.56 -16.46
CA PRO A 117 10.04 -2.48 -15.58
C PRO A 117 9.58 -1.05 -15.34
N ASN A 118 8.28 -0.88 -15.18
CA ASN A 118 7.65 0.37 -14.79
C ASN A 118 6.77 0.16 -13.54
N GLU A 119 6.08 1.22 -13.11
CA GLU A 119 5.16 1.19 -11.98
C GLU A 119 4.11 0.06 -12.07
N LEU A 120 3.55 -0.17 -13.26
CA LEU A 120 2.58 -1.25 -13.48
C LEU A 120 3.24 -2.61 -13.33
N THR A 121 4.44 -2.81 -13.87
CA THR A 121 5.21 -4.06 -13.69
C THR A 121 5.39 -4.39 -12.21
N PHE A 122 5.74 -3.41 -11.38
CA PHE A 122 5.91 -3.61 -9.93
C PHE A 122 4.59 -3.90 -9.20
N GLY A 123 3.48 -3.29 -9.64
CA GLY A 123 2.15 -3.63 -9.12
C GLY A 123 1.75 -5.06 -9.45
N LEU A 124 1.95 -5.50 -10.71
CA LEU A 124 1.67 -6.87 -11.14
C LEU A 124 2.58 -7.89 -10.41
N LEU A 125 3.86 -7.56 -10.24
CA LEU A 125 4.80 -8.36 -9.44
C LEU A 125 4.35 -8.47 -7.98
N GLY A 126 3.91 -7.38 -7.36
CA GLY A 126 3.40 -7.37 -6.00
C GLY A 126 2.17 -8.26 -5.86
N TYR A 127 1.20 -8.10 -6.75
CA TYR A 127 0.01 -8.94 -6.77
C TYR A 127 0.37 -10.42 -6.94
N PHE A 128 1.24 -10.75 -7.89
CA PHE A 128 1.74 -12.10 -8.10
C PHE A 128 2.38 -12.69 -6.83
N ALA A 129 3.37 -11.98 -6.27
CA ALA A 129 4.11 -12.43 -5.10
C ALA A 129 3.20 -12.60 -3.88
N GLY A 130 2.21 -11.73 -3.70
CA GLY A 130 1.27 -11.81 -2.57
C GLY A 130 0.31 -12.98 -2.66
N LYS A 131 0.03 -13.51 -3.87
CA LYS A 131 -0.80 -14.72 -4.05
C LYS A 131 -0.07 -16.00 -3.63
N ILE A 132 1.26 -16.03 -3.80
CA ILE A 132 2.04 -17.25 -3.61
C ILE A 132 2.81 -17.27 -2.29
N ALA A 133 3.19 -16.10 -1.77
CA ALA A 133 3.93 -16.00 -0.53
C ALA A 133 3.02 -15.89 0.70
N ASP A 134 3.41 -16.58 1.78
CA ASP A 134 2.67 -16.55 3.05
C ASP A 134 2.93 -15.25 3.84
N LYS A 135 4.04 -15.17 4.57
CA LYS A 135 4.36 -14.04 5.46
C LYS A 135 5.31 -13.04 4.80
N SER A 136 6.38 -13.55 4.18
CA SER A 136 7.42 -12.73 3.56
C SER A 136 7.96 -13.39 2.29
N VAL A 137 8.41 -12.57 1.36
CA VAL A 137 8.95 -13.01 0.07
C VAL A 137 10.30 -12.36 -0.23
N ALA A 138 11.26 -13.12 -0.75
CA ALA A 138 12.47 -12.56 -1.35
C ALA A 138 12.19 -12.22 -2.81
N ILE A 139 12.69 -11.09 -3.29
CA ILE A 139 12.55 -10.68 -4.68
C ILE A 139 13.94 -10.41 -5.24
N SER A 140 14.28 -11.10 -6.32
CA SER A 140 15.56 -10.98 -7.03
C SER A 140 15.35 -10.41 -8.44
N GLY A 141 16.41 -9.93 -9.07
CA GLY A 141 16.37 -9.35 -10.42
C GLY A 141 15.81 -7.92 -10.46
N VAL A 142 15.67 -7.29 -9.30
CA VAL A 142 15.08 -5.97 -9.13
C VAL A 142 16.17 -4.94 -8.92
N LYS A 143 16.17 -3.86 -9.73
CA LYS A 143 17.13 -2.76 -9.63
C LYS A 143 16.40 -1.43 -9.63
N ASN A 144 16.95 -0.44 -8.93
CA ASN A 144 16.50 0.96 -8.96
C ASN A 144 15.00 1.17 -8.68
N LEU A 145 14.44 0.58 -7.61
CA LEU A 145 13.08 0.97 -7.19
C LEU A 145 13.07 2.41 -6.69
N ASP A 146 12.39 3.27 -7.44
CA ASP A 146 11.98 4.57 -6.93
C ASP A 146 10.83 4.43 -5.92
N LYS A 147 10.45 5.56 -5.31
CA LYS A 147 9.41 5.61 -4.29
C LYS A 147 8.04 5.17 -4.83
N ARG A 148 7.74 5.46 -6.10
CA ARG A 148 6.47 5.14 -6.75
C ARG A 148 6.33 3.65 -7.04
N CYS A 149 7.38 3.03 -7.55
CA CYS A 149 7.49 1.60 -7.74
C CYS A 149 7.41 0.85 -6.39
N ASN A 150 8.06 1.37 -5.35
CA ASN A 150 7.96 0.82 -3.99
C ASN A 150 6.52 0.83 -3.49
N LYS A 151 5.83 1.96 -3.65
CA LYS A 151 4.43 2.10 -3.27
C LYS A 151 3.52 1.14 -4.06
N SER A 152 3.70 1.04 -5.37
CA SER A 152 2.93 0.13 -6.24
C SER A 152 3.12 -1.34 -5.82
N LEU A 153 4.37 -1.76 -5.61
CA LEU A 153 4.73 -3.10 -5.14
C LEU A 153 4.12 -3.40 -3.76
N CYS A 154 4.26 -2.48 -2.79
CA CYS A 154 3.73 -2.64 -1.44
C CYS A 154 2.21 -2.75 -1.43
N ALA A 155 1.52 -1.90 -2.18
CA ALA A 155 0.07 -1.89 -2.25
C ALA A 155 -0.46 -3.20 -2.82
N SER A 156 0.03 -3.61 -3.99
CA SER A 156 -0.46 -4.82 -4.67
C SER A 156 -0.10 -6.11 -3.92
N LEU A 157 1.07 -6.19 -3.27
CA LEU A 157 1.43 -7.30 -2.37
C LEU A 157 0.43 -7.41 -1.22
N GLY A 158 0.01 -6.27 -0.67
CA GLY A 158 -0.97 -6.22 0.42
C GLY A 158 -2.38 -6.62 0.01
N THR A 159 -2.75 -6.39 -1.26
CA THR A 159 -4.08 -6.68 -1.81
C THR A 159 -4.31 -8.17 -2.04
N SER A 160 -3.32 -8.90 -2.53
CA SER A 160 -3.54 -10.25 -3.07
C SER A 160 -3.35 -11.39 -2.06
N GLY A 161 -2.85 -11.10 -0.85
CA GLY A 161 -2.70 -12.13 0.18
C GLY A 161 -2.21 -11.62 1.54
N THR A 162 -1.67 -12.56 2.32
CA THR A 162 -1.22 -12.33 3.70
C THR A 162 0.19 -11.78 3.81
N CYS A 163 0.96 -11.79 2.71
CA CYS A 163 2.34 -11.35 2.68
C CYS A 163 2.46 -9.90 3.19
N GLY A 164 3.27 -9.71 4.23
CA GLY A 164 3.44 -8.45 4.95
C GLY A 164 4.82 -7.84 4.83
N LYS A 165 5.74 -8.49 4.12
CA LYS A 165 7.13 -8.06 3.95
C LYS A 165 7.72 -8.63 2.67
N PHE A 166 8.47 -7.82 1.93
CA PHE A 166 9.42 -8.33 0.95
C PHE A 166 10.84 -7.91 1.31
N VAL A 167 11.82 -8.63 0.78
CA VAL A 167 13.23 -8.24 0.82
C VAL A 167 13.79 -8.32 -0.59
N LEU A 168 14.55 -7.31 -1.01
CA LEU A 168 15.27 -7.36 -2.28
C LEU A 168 16.58 -8.11 -2.05
N ASP A 169 16.67 -9.32 -2.59
CA ASP A 169 17.82 -10.22 -2.36
C ASP A 169 18.06 -11.14 -3.57
N ASP A 170 19.13 -10.84 -4.31
CA ASP A 170 19.58 -11.65 -5.46
C ASP A 170 20.18 -13.00 -5.07
N ASN A 171 20.57 -13.19 -3.80
CA ASN A 171 21.24 -14.38 -3.29
C ASN A 171 20.40 -15.14 -2.25
N SER A 172 19.07 -14.96 -2.31
CA SER A 172 18.15 -15.60 -1.37
C SER A 172 18.33 -17.13 -1.33
N ASN A 173 18.42 -17.66 -0.12
CA ASN A 173 18.44 -19.10 0.16
C ASN A 173 17.03 -19.68 0.38
N ALA A 174 15.98 -19.00 -0.11
CA ALA A 174 14.61 -19.49 -0.05
C ALA A 174 14.51 -20.88 -0.68
N SER A 175 13.76 -21.78 -0.02
CA SER A 175 13.58 -23.16 -0.48
C SER A 175 12.75 -23.25 -1.75
N GLU A 176 11.82 -22.31 -1.94
CA GLU A 176 10.95 -22.25 -3.12
C GLU A 176 11.30 -21.05 -3.98
N ARG A 177 11.44 -21.26 -5.29
CA ARG A 177 11.76 -20.20 -6.25
C ARG A 177 10.82 -20.26 -7.44
N VAL A 178 10.23 -19.11 -7.77
CA VAL A 178 9.32 -18.93 -8.91
C VAL A 178 9.79 -17.75 -9.74
N ASP A 179 9.71 -17.86 -11.06
CA ASP A 179 10.04 -16.78 -11.98
C ASP A 179 8.80 -15.90 -12.23
N PHE A 180 9.02 -14.60 -12.32
CA PHE A 180 8.04 -13.62 -12.81
C PHE A 180 8.57 -13.04 -14.12
N ASP A 181 8.10 -13.62 -15.23
CA ASP A 181 8.45 -13.24 -16.60
C ASP A 181 7.26 -12.57 -17.30
N GLU A 182 7.43 -12.22 -18.58
CA GLU A 182 6.39 -11.58 -19.41
C GLU A 182 5.08 -12.39 -19.44
N LYS A 183 5.17 -13.72 -19.39
CA LYS A 183 4.00 -14.60 -19.45
C LYS A 183 3.22 -14.54 -18.14
N GLU A 184 3.88 -14.64 -17.00
CA GLU A 184 3.20 -14.51 -15.70
C GLU A 184 2.72 -13.07 -15.48
N MET A 185 3.46 -12.06 -15.94
CA MET A 185 3.01 -10.67 -15.92
C MET A 185 1.72 -10.48 -16.71
N GLN A 186 1.65 -10.98 -17.95
CA GLN A 186 0.45 -10.90 -18.79
C GLN A 186 -0.73 -11.63 -18.17
N LYS A 187 -0.49 -12.81 -17.58
CA LYS A 187 -1.55 -13.58 -16.90
C LYS A 187 -2.15 -12.84 -15.71
N VAL A 188 -1.33 -12.16 -14.91
CA VAL A 188 -1.83 -11.31 -13.81
C VAL A 188 -2.56 -10.08 -14.35
N TYR A 189 -2.06 -9.48 -15.42
CA TYR A 189 -2.72 -8.36 -16.09
C TYR A 189 -4.12 -8.77 -16.58
N ASP A 190 -4.24 -9.91 -17.26
CA ASP A 190 -5.51 -10.44 -17.77
C ASP A 190 -6.48 -10.85 -16.65
N GLU A 191 -5.96 -11.33 -15.51
CA GLU A 191 -6.77 -11.63 -14.33
C GLU A 191 -7.42 -10.36 -13.75
N LEU A 192 -6.66 -9.26 -13.69
CA LEU A 192 -7.12 -8.00 -13.10
C LEU A 192 -7.92 -7.13 -14.08
N ASN A 193 -7.60 -7.21 -15.37
CA ASN A 193 -8.25 -6.44 -16.41
C ASN A 193 -9.40 -7.22 -17.06
N THR A 194 -10.61 -7.02 -16.53
CA THR A 194 -11.81 -7.78 -16.93
C THR A 194 -12.63 -7.12 -18.04
N THR A 195 -12.25 -5.92 -18.51
CA THR A 195 -12.98 -5.17 -19.53
C THR A 195 -12.08 -4.19 -20.29
N ASP A 196 -12.35 -3.97 -21.58
CA ASP A 196 -11.65 -2.97 -22.39
C ASP A 196 -12.17 -1.53 -22.17
N SER A 197 -13.26 -1.38 -21.41
CA SER A 197 -13.85 -0.07 -21.12
C SER A 197 -14.54 -0.03 -19.75
N GLY A 198 -14.56 1.14 -19.13
CA GLY A 198 -15.27 1.38 -17.87
C GLY A 198 -15.86 2.78 -17.83
N ASP A 199 -16.90 3.03 -17.04
CA ASP A 199 -17.64 4.31 -17.03
C ASP A 199 -17.07 5.38 -16.10
N LEU A 200 -16.13 4.98 -15.25
CA LEU A 200 -15.52 5.78 -14.21
C LEU A 200 -14.01 5.52 -14.19
N VAL A 201 -13.24 6.60 -14.04
CA VAL A 201 -11.80 6.53 -13.73
C VAL A 201 -11.63 6.89 -12.26
N THR A 202 -11.06 5.99 -11.46
CA THR A 202 -10.76 6.26 -10.05
C THR A 202 -9.26 6.25 -9.83
N LEU A 203 -8.73 7.32 -9.24
CA LEU A 203 -7.34 7.44 -8.83
C LEU A 203 -7.30 7.63 -7.31
N GLY A 204 -6.39 6.96 -6.60
CA GLY A 204 -6.26 7.12 -5.14
C GLY A 204 -6.23 5.82 -4.33
N SER A 205 -5.94 4.67 -4.94
CA SER A 205 -5.68 3.42 -4.22
C SER A 205 -4.41 2.72 -4.73
N PRO A 206 -3.24 2.94 -4.09
CA PRO A 206 -3.01 3.84 -2.96
C PRO A 206 -3.18 5.32 -3.36
N GLN A 207 -3.34 6.19 -2.37
CA GLN A 207 -3.48 7.64 -2.61
C GLN A 207 -2.33 8.19 -3.44
N LEU A 208 -2.66 9.19 -4.27
CA LEU A 208 -1.66 9.88 -5.08
C LEU A 208 -0.80 10.78 -4.20
N GLY A 209 0.51 10.64 -4.32
CA GLY A 209 1.49 11.56 -3.76
C GLY A 209 1.62 12.82 -4.61
N LEU A 210 2.47 13.75 -4.16
CA LEU A 210 2.66 15.03 -4.85
C LEU A 210 3.25 14.87 -6.26
N GLU A 211 4.15 13.91 -6.44
CA GLU A 211 4.76 13.61 -7.75
C GLU A 211 3.71 13.09 -8.74
N GLU A 212 2.88 12.10 -8.34
CA GLU A 212 1.83 11.58 -9.23
C GLU A 212 0.76 12.63 -9.55
N MET A 213 0.41 13.48 -8.58
CA MET A 213 -0.50 14.60 -8.82
C MET A 213 0.10 15.61 -9.82
N THR A 214 1.40 15.86 -9.75
CA THR A 214 2.11 16.76 -10.67
C THR A 214 2.15 16.17 -12.09
N ASP A 215 2.47 14.89 -12.22
CA ASP A 215 2.46 14.17 -13.50
C ASP A 215 1.07 14.17 -14.12
N LEU A 216 0.05 13.86 -13.33
CA LEU A 216 -1.33 13.85 -13.76
C LEU A 216 -1.76 15.23 -14.28
N ALA A 217 -1.44 16.30 -13.54
CA ALA A 217 -1.72 17.66 -13.95
C ALA A 217 -0.99 18.03 -15.26
N ALA A 218 0.27 17.62 -15.41
CA ALA A 218 1.05 17.84 -16.62
C ALA A 218 0.46 17.09 -17.83
N MET A 219 0.05 15.83 -17.64
CA MET A 219 -0.63 15.04 -18.66
C MET A 219 -1.97 15.67 -19.07
N LEU A 220 -2.69 16.29 -18.14
CA LEU A 220 -3.98 16.94 -18.42
C LEU A 220 -3.87 18.36 -18.99
N LYS A 221 -2.66 18.89 -19.20
CA LYS A 221 -2.49 20.25 -19.74
C LYS A 221 -3.20 20.41 -21.10
N GLY A 222 -4.26 21.22 -21.11
CA GLY A 222 -5.11 21.46 -22.30
C GLY A 222 -6.03 20.30 -22.68
N ARG A 223 -6.20 19.30 -21.79
CA ARG A 223 -7.03 18.11 -22.00
C ARG A 223 -7.99 17.91 -20.82
N SER A 224 -9.09 17.20 -21.09
CA SER A 224 -10.03 16.78 -20.06
C SER A 224 -10.34 15.29 -20.23
N PHE A 225 -10.75 14.63 -19.15
CA PHE A 225 -11.22 13.26 -19.23
C PHE A 225 -12.54 13.18 -20.00
N LYS A 226 -12.66 12.22 -20.91
CA LYS A 226 -13.92 11.92 -21.62
C LYS A 226 -14.96 11.27 -20.71
N LYS A 227 -14.50 10.56 -19.68
CA LYS A 227 -15.33 9.89 -18.68
C LYS A 227 -15.16 10.56 -17.33
N ARG A 228 -16.11 10.33 -16.41
CA ARG A 228 -16.02 10.87 -15.05
C ARG A 228 -14.74 10.35 -14.39
N CYS A 229 -13.96 11.25 -13.82
CA CYS A 229 -12.77 10.92 -13.04
C CYS A 229 -12.98 11.34 -11.59
N LEU A 230 -12.67 10.46 -10.65
CA LEU A 230 -12.66 10.74 -9.21
C LEU A 230 -11.24 10.51 -8.70
N ILE A 231 -10.75 11.47 -7.93
CA ILE A 231 -9.47 11.42 -7.24
C ILE A 231 -9.77 11.44 -5.75
N PHE A 232 -9.23 10.47 -5.01
CA PHE A 232 -9.41 10.28 -3.57
C PHE A 232 -8.08 10.46 -2.80
#